data_AF-A0A3D6BWM5-F1
#
_entry.id   AF-A0A3D6BWM5-F1
#
_cell.length_a   1.000
_cell.length_b   1.000
_cell.length_c   1.000
_cell.angle_alpha   90.00
_cell.angle_beta   90.00
_cell.angle_gamma   90.00
#
_symmetry.space_group_name_H-M   'P 1'
#
loop_
_entity.id
_entity.type
_entity.pdbx_description
1 polymer ?
#
loop_
_entity_poly.entity_id
_entity_poly.type
_entity_poly.pdbx_seq_one_letter_code
_entity_poly.pdbx_strand_id
1 'polypeptide(L)'
;MSPTQLLLTLLLLTAGGFYIGRRQAFAVSSTKGGPKVLHSRPTYYGSLTALWCAVPALIVFSFWLAFESSVITDIMIAALPEDIRTLPADRLNLIVNDIRNLVSGNIVGGKISPAIQAAADHYRSMKATSHAALSVLVVALAIVAILGIRKVISPALRARNHVENVIKVLLIACSTLAIFTTIGIVLSVLYEAIRFFQIIPISEFLLGLEW
;
A
#
# COMPACT_ATOMS: atom_id res chain seq x y z
N MET A 1 5.89 14.06 5.76
CA MET A 1 4.44 13.95 5.51
C MET A 1 3.95 12.65 6.10
N SER A 2 2.79 12.60 6.73
CA SER A 2 2.19 11.33 7.13
C SER A 2 1.83 10.49 5.88
N PRO A 3 1.76 9.15 6.00
CA PRO A 3 1.29 8.30 4.91
C PRO A 3 -0.09 8.72 4.36
N THR A 4 -0.98 9.17 5.23
CA THR A 4 -2.30 9.69 4.85
C THR A 4 -2.22 10.97 4.02
N GLN A 5 -1.38 11.93 4.42
CA GLN A 5 -1.14 13.15 3.66
C GLN A 5 -0.52 12.86 2.28
N LEU A 6 0.39 11.89 2.21
CA LEU A 6 1.00 11.47 0.95
C LEU A 6 -0.04 10.85 0.00
N LEU A 7 -0.94 10.01 0.53
CA LEU A 7 -2.03 9.42 -0.25
C LEU A 7 -3.01 10.48 -0.79
N LEU A 8 -3.37 11.47 0.03
CA LEU A 8 -4.18 12.62 -0.41
C LEU A 8 -3.46 13.43 -1.50
N THR A 9 -2.16 13.67 -1.34
CA THR A 9 -1.34 14.37 -2.33
C THR A 9 -1.30 13.60 -3.65
N LEU A 10 -1.13 12.28 -3.60
CA LEU A 10 -1.14 11.41 -4.78
C LEU A 10 -2.51 11.42 -5.47
N LEU A 11 -3.62 11.45 -4.71
CA LEU A 11 -4.96 11.57 -5.26
C LEU A 11 -5.12 12.90 -6.02
N LEU A 12 -4.67 14.01 -5.43
CA LEU A 12 -4.68 15.33 -6.08
C LEU A 12 -3.82 15.35 -7.35
N LEU A 13 -2.60 14.77 -7.31
CA LEU A 13 -1.73 14.65 -8.48
C LEU A 13 -2.37 13.78 -9.57
N THR A 14 -3.06 12.71 -9.20
CA THR A 14 -3.78 11.82 -10.13
C THR A 14 -4.93 12.57 -10.81
N ALA A 15 -5.72 13.34 -10.05
CA ALA A 15 -6.78 14.18 -10.60
C ALA A 15 -6.22 15.29 -11.51
N GLY A 16 -5.10 15.92 -11.12
CA GLY A 16 -4.37 16.87 -11.93
C GLY A 16 -3.85 16.24 -13.24
N GLY A 17 -3.27 15.04 -13.16
CA GLY A 17 -2.81 14.25 -14.29
C GLY A 17 -3.93 13.93 -15.28
N PHE A 18 -5.12 13.56 -14.77
CA PHE A 18 -6.31 13.37 -15.61
C PHE A 18 -6.65 14.62 -16.41
N TYR A 19 -6.71 15.78 -15.74
CA TYR A 19 -7.05 17.04 -16.37
C TYR A 19 -5.99 17.47 -17.39
N ILE A 20 -4.70 17.34 -17.05
CA ILE A 20 -3.58 17.63 -17.95
C ILE A 20 -3.62 16.76 -19.20
N GLY A 21 -3.79 15.44 -19.05
CA GLY A 21 -3.87 14.50 -20.17
C GLY A 21 -5.07 14.78 -21.08
N ARG A 22 -6.24 15.06 -20.50
CA ARG A 22 -7.44 15.44 -21.25
C ARG A 22 -7.26 16.76 -22.00
N ARG A 23 -6.69 17.78 -21.37
CA ARG A 23 -6.41 19.09 -21.98
C ARG A 23 -5.39 18.97 -23.12
N GLN A 24 -4.36 18.15 -22.94
CA GLN A 24 -3.37 17.89 -24.00
C GLN A 24 -4.02 17.22 -25.22
N ALA A 25 -4.92 16.26 -25.04
CA ALA A 25 -5.63 15.62 -26.14
C ALA A 25 -6.49 16.62 -26.96
N PHE A 26 -7.17 17.56 -26.28
CA PHE A 26 -7.88 18.65 -26.97
C PHE A 26 -6.92 19.59 -27.72
N ALA A 27 -5.81 19.98 -27.10
CA ALA A 27 -4.84 20.86 -27.73
C ALA A 27 -4.27 20.24 -29.02
N VAL A 28 -3.86 18.97 -28.97
CA VAL A 28 -3.28 18.26 -30.13
C VAL A 28 -4.33 18.03 -31.23
N SER A 29 -5.60 17.79 -30.87
CA SER A 29 -6.66 17.58 -31.87
C SER A 29 -7.17 18.88 -32.50
N SER A 30 -7.12 20.02 -31.79
CA SER A 30 -7.60 21.31 -32.30
C SER A 30 -6.89 21.77 -33.58
N THR A 31 -5.60 21.44 -33.73
CA THR A 31 -4.79 21.80 -34.91
C THR A 31 -4.99 20.89 -36.11
N LYS A 32 -5.68 19.75 -35.95
CA LYS A 32 -5.78 18.69 -36.97
C LYS A 32 -7.21 18.36 -37.42
N GLY A 33 -8.20 19.17 -37.04
CA GLY A 33 -9.62 18.93 -37.39
C GLY A 33 -10.53 18.57 -36.20
N GLY A 34 -10.06 18.80 -34.97
CA GLY A 34 -10.84 18.64 -33.76
C GLY A 34 -10.89 17.22 -33.20
N PRO A 35 -11.70 16.96 -32.16
CA PRO A 35 -11.68 15.70 -31.39
C PRO A 35 -11.98 14.44 -32.20
N LYS A 36 -12.61 14.56 -33.38
CA LYS A 36 -12.93 13.42 -34.26
C LYS A 36 -11.69 12.75 -34.86
N VAL A 37 -10.56 13.46 -34.89
CA VAL A 37 -9.29 12.96 -35.43
C VAL A 37 -8.52 12.10 -34.43
N LEU A 38 -8.89 12.16 -33.15
CA LEU A 38 -8.33 11.28 -32.13
C LEU A 38 -8.90 9.87 -32.28
N HIS A 39 -8.04 8.86 -32.22
CA HIS A 39 -8.50 7.46 -32.19
C HIS A 39 -9.33 7.14 -30.94
N SER A 40 -9.02 7.78 -29.80
CA SER A 40 -9.73 7.59 -28.53
C SER A 40 -10.43 8.88 -28.11
N ARG A 41 -11.47 8.79 -27.28
CA ARG A 41 -12.08 9.98 -26.68
C ARG A 41 -11.07 10.69 -25.75
N PRO A 42 -11.05 12.04 -25.67
CA PRO A 42 -10.15 12.79 -24.80
C PRO A 42 -10.12 12.32 -23.33
N THR A 43 -11.24 11.78 -22.84
CA THR A 43 -11.33 11.18 -21.50
C THR A 43 -10.38 10.00 -21.30
N TYR A 44 -10.18 9.13 -22.30
CA TYR A 44 -9.25 8.00 -22.18
C TYR A 44 -7.79 8.44 -22.07
N TYR A 45 -7.39 9.55 -22.69
CA TYR A 45 -6.04 10.10 -22.52
C TYR A 45 -5.83 10.66 -21.11
N GLY A 46 -6.85 11.32 -20.55
CA GLY A 46 -6.87 11.70 -19.14
C GLY A 46 -6.77 10.49 -18.22
N SER A 47 -7.62 9.47 -18.42
CA SER A 47 -7.60 8.23 -17.64
C SER A 47 -6.26 7.50 -17.73
N LEU A 48 -5.66 7.44 -18.93
CA LEU A 48 -4.35 6.84 -19.11
C LEU A 48 -3.27 7.58 -18.31
N THR A 49 -3.27 8.91 -18.36
CA THR A 49 -2.32 9.75 -17.59
C THR A 49 -2.52 9.56 -16.09
N ALA A 50 -3.77 9.51 -15.63
CA ALA A 50 -4.10 9.26 -14.24
C ALA A 50 -3.67 7.86 -13.78
N LEU A 51 -3.91 6.82 -14.58
CA LEU A 51 -3.50 5.45 -14.26
C LEU A 51 -1.98 5.32 -14.16
N TRP A 52 -1.23 5.88 -15.11
CA TRP A 52 0.24 5.87 -15.06
C TRP A 52 0.81 6.73 -13.94
N CYS A 53 0.10 7.75 -13.47
CA CYS A 53 0.45 8.50 -12.28
C CYS A 53 0.18 7.69 -11.00
N ALA A 54 -1.01 7.11 -10.88
CA ALA A 54 -1.46 6.45 -9.65
C ALA A 54 -0.85 5.07 -9.46
N VAL A 55 -0.90 4.19 -10.48
CA VAL A 55 -0.58 2.77 -10.31
C VAL A 55 0.89 2.54 -9.90
N PRO A 56 1.91 3.08 -10.59
CA PRO A 56 3.30 2.89 -10.18
C PRO A 56 3.61 3.51 -8.81
N ALA A 57 3.05 4.69 -8.54
CA ALA A 57 3.19 5.38 -7.26
C ALA A 57 2.56 4.59 -6.11
N LEU A 58 1.38 4.01 -6.31
CA LEU A 58 0.70 3.16 -5.32
C LEU A 58 1.42 1.85 -5.09
N ILE A 59 2.07 1.26 -6.11
CA ILE A 59 2.90 0.07 -5.95
C ILE A 59 4.08 0.38 -5.05
N VAL A 60 4.85 1.43 -5.32
CA VAL A 60 6.01 1.83 -4.49
C VAL A 60 5.57 2.19 -3.07
N PHE A 61 4.50 2.96 -2.94
CA PHE A 61 3.94 3.34 -1.64
C PHE A 61 3.50 2.12 -0.81
N SER A 62 2.70 1.23 -1.40
CA SER A 62 2.20 0.03 -0.72
C SER A 62 3.32 -0.93 -0.38
N PHE A 63 4.28 -1.11 -1.31
CA PHE A 63 5.44 -1.96 -1.08
C PHE A 63 6.25 -1.43 0.11
N TRP A 64 6.60 -0.14 0.13
CA TRP A 64 7.36 0.41 1.26
C TRP A 64 6.59 0.28 2.58
N LEU A 65 5.30 0.61 2.63
CA LEU A 65 4.51 0.49 3.87
C LEU A 65 4.42 -0.94 4.40
N ALA A 66 4.39 -1.94 3.52
CA ALA A 66 4.38 -3.34 3.93
C ALA A 66 5.68 -3.76 4.63
N PHE A 67 6.82 -3.20 4.22
CA PHE A 67 8.15 -3.60 4.72
C PHE A 67 8.78 -2.61 5.70
N GLU A 68 8.32 -1.35 5.75
CA GLU A 68 8.91 -0.28 6.55
C GLU A 68 9.05 -0.66 8.02
N SER A 69 8.00 -1.24 8.61
CA SER A 69 8.00 -1.63 10.02
C SER A 69 9.08 -2.66 10.32
N SER A 70 9.26 -3.67 9.46
CA SER A 70 10.32 -4.68 9.62
C SER A 70 11.69 -4.05 9.49
N VAL A 71 11.95 -3.37 8.37
CA VAL A 71 13.26 -2.81 8.03
C VAL A 71 13.74 -1.81 9.10
N ILE A 72 12.90 -0.86 9.51
CA ILE A 72 13.29 0.13 10.51
C ILE A 72 13.51 -0.52 11.88
N THR A 73 12.71 -1.54 12.22
CA THR A 73 12.85 -2.22 13.51
C THR A 73 14.12 -3.06 13.58
N ASP A 74 14.47 -3.76 12.50
CA ASP A 74 15.69 -4.57 12.43
C ASP A 74 16.93 -3.68 12.58
N ILE A 75 16.94 -2.52 11.92
CA ILE A 75 18.02 -1.53 12.06
C ILE A 75 18.06 -0.94 13.49
N MET A 76 16.89 -0.64 14.08
CA MET A 76 16.82 -0.16 15.46
C MET A 76 17.36 -1.19 16.45
N ILE A 77 16.97 -2.46 16.32
CA ILE A 77 17.45 -3.55 17.18
C ILE A 77 18.97 -3.68 17.06
N ALA A 78 19.52 -3.62 15.84
CA ALA A 78 20.96 -3.67 15.61
C ALA A 78 21.71 -2.49 16.27
N ALA A 79 21.06 -1.35 16.46
CA ALA A 79 21.63 -0.17 17.12
C ALA A 79 21.50 -0.18 18.66
N LEU A 80 20.80 -1.14 19.25
CA LEU A 80 20.67 -1.24 20.70
C LEU A 80 21.99 -1.68 21.38
N PRO A 81 22.20 -1.38 22.67
CA PRO A 81 23.31 -1.97 23.45
C PRO A 81 23.26 -3.51 23.46
N GLU A 82 24.43 -4.17 23.51
CA GLU A 82 24.53 -5.64 23.50
C GLU A 82 23.74 -6.26 24.67
N ASP A 83 23.79 -5.62 25.83
CA ASP A 83 23.08 -5.95 27.06
C ASP A 83 21.56 -6.02 26.91
N ILE A 84 20.98 -5.27 25.96
CA ILE A 84 19.55 -5.34 25.62
C ILE A 84 19.31 -6.38 24.50
N ARG A 85 20.21 -6.48 23.52
CA ARG A 85 20.10 -7.42 22.41
C ARG A 85 20.19 -8.89 22.83
N THR A 86 20.95 -9.20 23.88
CA THR A 86 21.11 -10.57 24.39
C THR A 86 19.98 -11.03 25.31
N LEU A 87 18.99 -10.17 25.58
CA LEU A 87 17.83 -10.56 26.39
C LEU A 87 17.02 -11.69 25.74
N PRO A 88 16.29 -12.49 26.53
CA PRO A 88 15.33 -13.45 25.98
C PRO A 88 14.33 -12.76 25.05
N ALA A 89 13.94 -13.46 23.97
CA ALA A 89 13.10 -12.91 22.90
C ALA A 89 11.83 -12.20 23.40
N ASP A 90 11.19 -12.75 24.43
CA ASP A 90 9.97 -12.16 25.02
C ASP A 90 10.23 -10.78 25.63
N ARG A 91 11.35 -10.61 26.37
CA ARG A 91 11.72 -9.31 26.95
C ARG A 91 12.14 -8.31 25.89
N LEU A 92 12.89 -8.77 24.88
CA LEU A 92 13.30 -7.91 23.77
C LEU A 92 12.07 -7.38 23.00
N ASN A 93 11.11 -8.25 22.70
CA ASN A 93 9.86 -7.86 22.04
C ASN A 93 9.06 -6.84 22.86
N LEU A 94 9.01 -6.99 24.19
CA LEU A 94 8.37 -6.00 25.07
C LEU A 94 9.06 -4.64 24.96
N ILE A 95 10.39 -4.59 25.01
CA ILE A 95 11.15 -3.34 24.90
C ILE A 95 10.94 -2.68 23.52
N VAL A 96 10.97 -3.47 22.44
CA VAL A 96 10.70 -2.99 21.07
C VAL A 96 9.29 -2.41 20.97
N ASN A 97 8.30 -3.07 21.57
CA ASN A 97 6.92 -2.58 21.60
C ASN A 97 6.79 -1.30 22.43
N ASP A 98 7.46 -1.21 23.58
CA ASP A 98 7.50 0.01 24.41
C ASP A 98 8.12 1.18 23.65
N ILE A 99 9.21 0.97 22.91
CA ILE A 99 9.82 1.99 22.05
C ILE A 99 8.83 2.45 20.97
N ARG A 100 8.17 1.51 20.27
CA ARG A 100 7.17 1.82 19.23
C ARG A 100 5.98 2.58 19.82
N ASN A 101 5.52 2.20 21.02
CA ASN A 101 4.43 2.87 21.73
C ASN A 101 4.83 4.29 22.12
N LEU A 102 6.03 4.48 22.68
CA LEU A 102 6.56 5.80 23.04
C LEU A 102 6.63 6.73 21.83
N VAL A 103 7.09 6.23 20.68
CA VAL A 103 7.17 7.01 19.43
C VAL A 103 5.79 7.35 18.90
N SER A 104 4.82 6.44 19.06
CA SER A 104 3.44 6.63 18.61
C SER A 104 2.61 7.50 19.57
N GLY A 105 3.15 7.86 20.73
CA GLY A 105 2.44 8.63 21.77
C GLY A 105 1.46 7.78 22.60
N ASN A 106 1.62 6.46 22.57
CA ASN A 106 0.83 5.53 23.38
C ASN A 106 1.42 5.37 24.79
N ILE A 107 0.62 4.83 25.71
CA ILE A 107 1.02 4.55 27.09
C ILE A 107 2.08 3.45 27.11
N VAL A 108 3.17 3.70 27.85
CA VAL A 108 4.26 2.75 28.09
C VAL A 108 4.12 2.22 29.51
N GLY A 109 4.13 0.89 29.68
CA GLY A 109 3.93 0.27 31.01
C GLY A 109 5.17 0.27 31.91
N GLY A 110 6.36 0.44 31.32
CA GLY A 110 7.66 0.36 32.01
C GLY A 110 8.28 1.71 32.38
N LYS A 111 9.35 1.66 33.20
CA LYS A 111 10.20 2.83 33.45
C LYS A 111 10.96 3.20 32.18
N ILE A 112 10.79 4.44 31.72
CA ILE A 112 11.54 4.99 30.58
C ILE A 112 12.99 5.19 31.02
N SER A 113 13.88 4.28 30.62
CA SER A 113 15.31 4.45 30.84
C SER A 113 15.89 5.43 29.81
N PRO A 114 17.02 6.09 30.09
CA PRO A 114 17.70 6.95 29.11
C PRO A 114 18.04 6.21 27.80
N ALA A 115 18.35 4.91 27.89
CA ALA A 115 18.61 4.07 26.72
C ALA A 115 17.36 3.85 25.86
N ILE A 116 16.19 3.61 26.47
CA ILE A 116 14.91 3.47 25.75
C ILE A 116 14.51 4.79 25.09
N GLN A 117 14.69 5.92 25.79
CA GLN A 117 14.41 7.24 25.24
C GLN A 117 15.30 7.56 24.03
N ALA A 118 16.61 7.30 24.13
CA ALA A 118 17.55 7.50 23.02
C ALA A 118 17.21 6.60 21.81
N ALA A 119 16.83 5.34 22.05
CA ALA A 119 16.39 4.43 20.99
C ALA A 119 15.09 4.92 20.32
N ALA A 120 14.14 5.44 21.10
CA ALA A 120 12.91 6.00 20.59
C ALA A 120 13.14 7.26 19.75
N ASP A 121 14.02 8.15 20.18
CA ASP A 121 14.37 9.36 19.42
C ASP A 121 15.07 9.00 18.09
N HIS A 122 15.97 8.00 18.12
CA HIS A 122 16.59 7.46 16.90
C HIS A 122 15.55 6.86 15.97
N TYR A 123 14.67 5.98 16.47
CA TYR A 123 13.59 5.37 15.68
C TYR A 123 12.65 6.42 15.08
N ARG A 124 12.30 7.47 15.83
CA ARG A 124 11.50 8.60 15.34
C ARG A 124 12.19 9.31 14.18
N SER A 125 13.50 9.58 14.31
CA SER A 125 14.27 10.25 13.24
C SER A 125 14.36 9.40 11.97
N MET A 126 14.56 8.08 12.11
CA MET A 126 14.57 7.13 11.00
C MET A 126 13.22 7.08 10.29
N LYS A 127 12.12 6.99 11.04
CA LYS A 127 10.77 6.98 10.49
C LYS A 127 10.44 8.30 9.77
N ALA A 128 10.85 9.44 10.34
CA ALA A 128 10.68 10.73 9.69
C ALA A 128 11.43 10.82 8.36
N THR A 129 12.69 10.37 8.33
CA THR A 129 13.53 10.34 7.12
C THR A 129 12.97 9.36 6.08
N SER A 130 12.56 8.17 6.49
CA SER A 130 11.88 7.15 5.67
C SER A 130 10.65 7.74 4.98
N HIS A 131 9.73 8.32 5.74
CA HIS A 131 8.52 8.92 5.18
C HIS A 131 8.82 10.11 4.27
N ALA A 132 9.83 10.93 4.59
CA ALA A 132 10.25 12.04 3.73
C ALA A 132 10.80 11.52 2.39
N ALA A 133 11.68 10.52 2.42
CA ALA A 133 12.25 9.89 1.23
C ALA A 133 11.16 9.24 0.36
N LEU A 134 10.24 8.49 0.97
CA LEU A 134 9.09 7.92 0.28
C LEU A 134 8.22 9.01 -0.37
N SER A 135 7.96 10.10 0.34
CA SER A 135 7.15 11.21 -0.18
C SER A 135 7.79 11.83 -1.43
N VAL A 136 9.10 12.10 -1.39
CA VAL A 136 9.85 12.63 -2.53
C VAL A 136 9.80 11.64 -3.70
N LEU A 137 10.05 10.35 -3.45
CA LEU A 137 10.04 9.32 -4.48
C LEU A 137 8.67 9.18 -5.16
N VAL A 138 7.60 9.10 -4.37
CA VAL A 138 6.22 8.96 -4.86
C VAL A 138 5.80 10.19 -5.68
N VAL A 139 6.08 11.39 -5.18
CA VAL A 139 5.76 12.64 -5.90
C VAL A 139 6.58 12.77 -7.18
N ALA A 140 7.87 12.46 -7.15
CA ALA A 140 8.73 12.48 -8.33
C ALA A 140 8.23 11.49 -9.38
N LEU A 141 7.90 10.26 -8.99
CA LEU A 141 7.38 9.24 -9.90
C LEU A 141 6.05 9.66 -10.53
N ALA A 142 5.15 10.24 -9.75
CA ALA A 142 3.89 10.79 -10.23
C ALA A 142 4.11 11.90 -11.28
N ILE A 143 4.99 12.86 -10.99
CA ILE A 143 5.33 13.96 -11.92
C ILE A 143 5.94 13.41 -13.20
N VAL A 144 6.91 12.50 -13.10
CA VAL A 144 7.57 11.87 -14.25
C VAL A 144 6.56 11.13 -15.11
N ALA A 145 5.63 10.38 -14.51
CA ALA A 145 4.57 9.69 -15.24
C ALA A 145 3.65 10.65 -15.99
N ILE A 146 3.21 11.74 -15.34
CA ILE A 146 2.36 12.76 -15.97
C ILE A 146 3.09 13.40 -17.16
N LEU A 147 4.34 13.84 -16.97
CA LEU A 147 5.14 14.47 -18.02
C LEU A 147 5.47 13.50 -19.16
N GLY A 148 5.75 12.23 -18.84
CA GLY A 148 6.03 11.17 -19.79
C GLY A 148 4.83 10.90 -20.70
N ILE A 149 3.65 10.62 -20.11
CA ILE A 149 2.43 10.38 -20.89
C ILE A 149 2.04 11.62 -21.69
N ARG A 150 2.15 12.83 -21.10
CA ARG A 150 1.86 14.08 -21.80
C ARG A 150 2.65 14.21 -23.11
N LYS A 151 3.92 13.80 -23.14
CA LYS A 151 4.76 13.84 -24.36
C LYS A 151 4.35 12.80 -25.40
N VAL A 152 3.78 11.67 -24.98
CA VAL A 152 3.36 10.56 -25.87
C VAL A 152 1.96 10.80 -26.47
N ILE A 153 1.15 11.67 -25.88
CA ILE A 153 -0.21 11.97 -26.38
C ILE A 153 -0.15 12.50 -27.82
N SER A 154 -0.65 11.68 -28.73
CA SER A 154 -0.79 11.97 -30.15
C SER A 154 -2.14 11.43 -30.67
N PRO A 155 -2.63 11.89 -31.83
CA PRO A 155 -3.91 11.43 -32.37
C PRO A 155 -3.94 9.93 -32.69
N ALA A 156 -2.79 9.35 -33.03
CA ALA A 156 -2.64 7.93 -33.35
C ALA A 156 -2.61 7.02 -32.11
N LEU A 157 -2.36 7.57 -30.92
CA LEU A 157 -2.26 6.79 -29.69
C LEU A 157 -3.62 6.16 -29.34
N ARG A 158 -3.64 4.83 -29.23
CA ARG A 158 -4.81 4.04 -28.83
C ARG A 158 -4.97 4.01 -27.31
N ALA A 159 -5.27 5.17 -26.71
CA ALA A 159 -5.37 5.31 -25.25
C ALA A 159 -6.42 4.39 -24.61
N ARG A 160 -7.54 4.13 -25.32
CA ARG A 160 -8.59 3.21 -24.86
C ARG A 160 -8.07 1.80 -24.54
N ASN A 161 -7.33 1.19 -25.48
CA ASN A 161 -6.84 -0.18 -25.32
C ASN A 161 -5.91 -0.31 -24.10
N HIS A 162 -5.08 0.70 -23.86
CA HIS A 162 -4.18 0.70 -22.70
C HIS A 162 -4.96 0.77 -21.38
N VAL A 163 -5.96 1.66 -21.30
CA VAL A 163 -6.82 1.78 -20.11
C VAL A 163 -7.60 0.48 -19.88
N GLU A 164 -8.21 -0.10 -20.91
CA GLU A 164 -8.97 -1.34 -20.80
C GLU A 164 -8.09 -2.52 -20.37
N ASN A 165 -6.85 -2.61 -20.89
CA ASN A 165 -5.91 -3.64 -20.46
C ASN A 165 -5.56 -3.51 -18.97
N VAL A 166 -5.31 -2.29 -18.47
CA VAL A 166 -5.02 -2.07 -17.04
C VAL A 166 -6.21 -2.46 -16.17
N ILE A 167 -7.43 -2.05 -16.55
CA ILE A 167 -8.66 -2.42 -15.84
C ILE A 167 -8.87 -3.94 -15.86
N LYS A 168 -8.64 -4.60 -17.00
CA LYS A 168 -8.76 -6.05 -17.14
C LYS A 168 -7.81 -6.79 -16.20
N VAL A 169 -6.54 -6.37 -16.15
CA VAL A 169 -5.54 -6.96 -15.23
C VAL A 169 -5.95 -6.75 -13.78
N LEU A 170 -6.42 -5.56 -13.42
CA LEU A 170 -6.90 -5.26 -12.07
C LEU A 170 -8.10 -6.14 -11.68
N LEU A 171 -9.07 -6.30 -12.58
CA LEU A 171 -10.24 -7.16 -12.34
C LEU A 171 -9.84 -8.63 -12.20
N ILE A 172 -8.91 -9.12 -13.01
CA ILE A 172 -8.38 -10.48 -12.88
C ILE A 172 -7.74 -10.65 -11.50
N ALA A 173 -6.80 -9.78 -11.11
CA ALA A 173 -6.14 -9.84 -9.81
C ALA A 173 -7.12 -9.81 -8.64
N CYS A 174 -8.11 -8.90 -8.68
CA CYS A 174 -9.15 -8.79 -7.67
C CYS A 174 -10.00 -10.07 -7.58
N SER A 175 -10.46 -10.60 -8.71
CA SER A 175 -11.25 -11.83 -8.76
C SER A 175 -10.48 -13.05 -8.24
N THR A 176 -9.19 -13.17 -8.58
CA THR A 176 -8.32 -14.25 -8.10
C THR A 176 -8.14 -14.17 -6.59
N LEU A 177 -7.89 -12.98 -6.04
CA LEU A 177 -7.77 -12.78 -4.61
C LEU A 177 -9.09 -13.12 -3.88
N ALA A 178 -10.23 -12.73 -4.43
CA ALA A 178 -11.54 -13.06 -3.88
C ALA A 178 -11.77 -14.58 -3.82
N ILE A 179 -11.46 -15.31 -4.90
CA ILE A 179 -11.58 -16.78 -4.94
C ILE A 179 -10.66 -17.45 -3.92
N PHE A 180 -9.40 -17.01 -3.80
CA PHE A 180 -8.50 -17.58 -2.79
C PHE A 180 -8.97 -17.28 -1.37
N THR A 181 -9.56 -16.11 -1.13
CA THR A 181 -10.10 -15.75 0.18
C THR A 181 -11.30 -16.64 0.54
N THR A 182 -12.22 -16.88 -0.40
CA THR A 182 -13.37 -17.77 -0.13
C THR A 182 -12.92 -19.21 0.12
N ILE A 183 -11.96 -19.72 -0.66
CA ILE A 183 -11.35 -21.02 -0.41
C ILE A 183 -10.69 -21.06 0.97
N GLY A 184 -9.91 -20.04 1.33
CA GLY A 184 -9.25 -19.95 2.63
C GLY A 184 -10.23 -19.98 3.80
N ILE A 185 -11.33 -19.23 3.72
CA ILE A 185 -12.39 -19.23 4.74
C ILE A 185 -13.04 -20.61 4.84
N VAL A 186 -13.42 -21.21 3.71
CA VAL A 186 -14.05 -22.55 3.71
C VAL A 186 -13.12 -23.60 4.30
N LEU A 187 -11.84 -23.62 3.90
CA LEU A 187 -10.86 -24.56 4.43
C LEU A 187 -10.60 -24.34 5.93
N SER A 188 -10.56 -23.08 6.39
CA SER A 188 -10.40 -22.76 7.80
C SER A 188 -11.57 -23.30 8.64
N VAL A 189 -12.81 -23.06 8.21
CA VAL A 189 -14.02 -23.53 8.92
C VAL A 189 -14.12 -25.05 8.85
N LEU A 190 -13.81 -25.65 7.69
CA LEU A 190 -13.83 -27.10 7.53
C LEU A 190 -12.81 -27.79 8.45
N TYR A 191 -11.59 -27.24 8.54
CA TYR A 191 -10.56 -27.79 9.42
C TYR A 191 -10.98 -27.77 10.89
N GLU A 192 -11.50 -26.63 11.38
CA GLU A 192 -11.99 -26.52 12.75
C GLU A 192 -13.20 -27.44 13.00
N ALA A 193 -14.11 -27.58 12.04
CA ALA A 193 -15.24 -28.51 12.15
C ALA A 193 -14.77 -29.98 12.24
N ILE A 194 -13.79 -30.40 11.43
CA ILE A 194 -13.23 -31.76 11.52
C ILE A 194 -12.62 -32.00 12.90
N ARG A 195 -11.82 -31.04 13.41
CA ARG A 195 -11.20 -31.14 14.73
C ARG A 195 -12.25 -31.21 15.85
N PHE A 196 -13.34 -30.45 15.74
CA PHE A 196 -14.46 -30.49 16.67
C PHE A 196 -15.12 -31.88 16.71
N PHE A 197 -15.42 -32.46 15.54
CA PHE A 197 -16.08 -33.77 15.45
C PHE A 197 -15.17 -34.96 15.79
N GLN A 198 -13.85 -34.75 15.89
CA GLN A 198 -12.94 -35.73 16.49
C GLN A 198 -13.06 -35.79 18.02
N ILE A 199 -13.49 -34.70 18.66
CA ILE A 199 -13.65 -34.60 20.12
C ILE A 199 -15.08 -34.97 20.51
N ILE A 200 -16.08 -34.44 19.81
CA ILE A 200 -17.49 -34.71 20.06
C ILE A 200 -18.04 -35.48 18.86
N PRO A 201 -18.35 -36.79 18.99
CA PRO A 201 -18.94 -37.55 17.91
C PRO A 201 -20.20 -36.88 17.38
N ILE A 202 -20.41 -36.91 16.06
CA ILE A 202 -21.57 -36.28 15.40
C ILE A 202 -22.90 -36.78 16.01
N SER A 203 -22.97 -38.05 16.41
CA SER A 203 -24.15 -38.61 17.07
C SER A 203 -24.42 -37.99 18.43
N GLU A 204 -23.40 -37.71 19.23
CA GLU A 204 -23.55 -37.03 20.52
C GLU A 204 -23.86 -35.54 20.33
N PHE A 205 -23.27 -34.90 19.32
CA PHE A 205 -23.57 -33.50 19.00
C PHE A 205 -25.01 -33.29 18.53
N LEU A 206 -25.55 -34.20 17.71
CA LEU A 206 -26.90 -34.08 17.14
C LEU A 206 -28.00 -34.70 17.99
N LEU A 207 -27.70 -35.75 18.76
CA LEU A 207 -28.69 -36.56 19.50
C LEU A 207 -28.38 -36.66 21.01
N GLY A 208 -27.35 -35.97 21.50
CA GLY A 208 -26.99 -35.93 22.91
C GLY A 208 -28.10 -35.35 23.77
N LEU A 209 -28.35 -35.98 24.92
CA LEU A 209 -29.36 -35.55 25.90
C LEU A 209 -28.73 -34.84 27.10
N GLU A 210 -27.41 -34.66 27.12
CA GLU A 210 -26.70 -33.90 28.15
C GLU A 210 -26.62 -32.42 27.72
N TRP A 211 -27.24 -31.56 28.54
CA TRP A 211 -27.30 -30.11 28.39
C TRP A 211 -26.48 -29.42 29.46
#